data_AF-A0A3C0RXS2-F1
#
_entry.id   AF-A0A3C0RXS2-F1
#
_cell.length_a   1.000
_cell.length_b   1.000
_cell.length_c   1.000
_cell.angle_alpha   90.00
_cell.angle_beta   90.00
_cell.angle_gamma   90.00
#
_symmetry.space_group_name_H-M   'P 1'
#
loop_
_entity.id
_entity.type
_entity.pdbx_description
1 polymer ?
#
loop_
_entity_poly.entity_id
_entity_poly.type
_entity_poly.pdbx_seq_one_letter_code
_entity_poly.pdbx_strand_id
1 'polypeptide(L)'
;MRGKIQLDITLQDRFDSMYENILSPRRRYTSYIISSFLQEEKFMLYERFKAKLGNLVVAPKPDSPKALFEFLQRHNKDLIIFEDEILNGRIEYIDVLSGAICSSPDSNKPRKVQYFLDNFIFKGSIIISSIRTKEELLRESKLKDILRDCIII
;
A
#
# COMPACT_ATOMS: atom_id res chain seq x y z
N MET A 1 -35.16 13.06 16.34
CA MET A 1 -34.28 11.94 15.95
C MET A 1 -33.78 12.20 14.53
N ARG A 2 -32.54 12.64 14.35
CA ARG A 2 -31.94 12.77 13.01
C ARG A 2 -31.28 11.44 12.68
N GLY A 3 -31.93 10.65 11.83
CA GLY A 3 -31.30 9.47 11.24
C GLY A 3 -30.06 9.92 10.49
N LYS A 4 -28.88 9.45 10.91
CA LYS A 4 -27.69 9.53 10.08
C LYS A 4 -27.98 8.68 8.84
N ILE A 5 -28.20 9.33 7.70
CA ILE A 5 -28.15 8.66 6.41
C ILE A 5 -26.69 8.20 6.26
N GLN A 6 -26.45 6.94 6.56
CA GLN A 6 -25.19 6.28 6.26
C GLN A 6 -25.23 6.05 4.75
N LEU A 7 -24.65 6.97 3.98
CA LEU A 7 -24.41 6.76 2.56
C LEU A 7 -23.52 5.53 2.45
N ASP A 8 -24.05 4.44 1.90
CA ASP A 8 -23.27 3.26 1.56
C ASP A 8 -22.29 3.67 0.45
N ILE A 9 -21.08 4.02 0.87
CA ILE A 9 -19.97 4.33 -0.03
C ILE A 9 -19.67 3.06 -0.81
N THR A 10 -19.87 3.11 -2.12
CA THR A 10 -19.62 1.97 -2.99
C THR A 10 -18.12 1.71 -3.12
N LEU A 11 -17.76 0.50 -3.54
CA LEU A 11 -16.36 0.16 -3.85
C LEU A 11 -15.78 1.13 -4.89
N GLN A 12 -16.60 1.53 -5.88
CA GLN A 12 -16.25 2.52 -6.89
C GLN A 12 -15.94 3.90 -6.28
N ASP A 13 -16.74 4.38 -5.32
CA ASP A 13 -16.48 5.66 -4.64
C ASP A 13 -15.17 5.64 -3.84
N ARG A 14 -14.85 4.51 -3.19
CA ARG A 14 -13.55 4.34 -2.50
C ARG A 14 -12.40 4.38 -3.49
N PHE A 15 -12.59 3.78 -4.66
CA PHE A 15 -11.59 3.77 -5.72
C PHE A 15 -11.36 5.13 -6.35
N ASP A 16 -12.43 5.86 -6.67
CA ASP A 16 -12.31 7.21 -7.24
C ASP A 16 -11.64 8.16 -6.23
N SER A 17 -11.97 8.03 -4.94
CA SER A 17 -11.27 8.75 -3.87
C SER A 17 -9.78 8.40 -3.79
N MET A 18 -9.42 7.11 -3.87
CA MET A 18 -8.01 6.70 -3.92
C MET A 18 -7.30 7.26 -5.15
N TYR A 19 -7.92 7.16 -6.32
CA TYR A 19 -7.38 7.66 -7.58
C TYR A 19 -7.08 9.17 -7.54
N GLU A 20 -8.03 9.97 -7.04
CA GLU A 20 -7.84 11.41 -6.87
C GLU A 20 -6.70 11.75 -5.91
N ASN A 21 -6.55 10.99 -4.81
CA ASN A 21 -5.44 11.17 -3.88
C ASN A 21 -4.08 10.79 -4.46
N ILE A 22 -4.05 9.80 -5.36
CA ILE A 22 -2.83 9.39 -6.07
C ILE A 22 -2.42 10.44 -7.11
N LEU A 23 -3.38 10.96 -7.90
CA LEU A 23 -3.11 11.96 -8.94
C LEU A 23 -2.72 13.32 -8.39
N SER A 24 -3.43 13.77 -7.36
CA SER A 24 -3.26 15.07 -6.74
C SER A 24 -2.97 14.87 -5.26
N PRO A 25 -1.74 14.45 -4.89
CA PRO A 25 -1.38 14.21 -3.51
C PRO A 25 -1.45 15.52 -2.73
N ARG A 26 -2.62 15.78 -2.11
CA ARG A 26 -2.84 16.93 -1.20
C ARG A 26 -2.07 16.77 0.11
N ARG A 27 -1.55 15.56 0.37
CA ARG A 27 -0.71 15.17 1.52
C ARG A 27 0.40 14.22 1.04
N ARG A 28 1.33 13.91 1.94
CA ARG A 28 2.35 12.86 1.82
C ARG A 28 1.85 11.64 1.04
N TYR A 29 2.73 11.03 0.23
CA TYR A 29 2.48 9.78 -0.50
C TYR A 29 1.76 8.76 0.40
N THR A 30 0.48 8.55 0.11
CA THR A 30 -0.38 7.67 0.90
C THR A 30 -0.35 6.29 0.29
N SER A 31 -0.26 5.27 1.15
CA SER A 31 -0.30 3.87 0.76
C SER A 31 -1.65 3.27 1.11
N TYR A 32 -2.06 2.27 0.35
CA TYR A 32 -3.40 1.68 0.41
C TYR A 32 -3.32 0.17 0.53
N ILE A 33 -4.28 -0.41 1.24
CA ILE A 33 -4.56 -1.85 1.16
C ILE A 33 -6.00 -1.99 0.68
N ILE A 34 -6.20 -2.67 -0.43
CA ILE A 34 -7.53 -3.03 -0.92
C ILE A 34 -7.83 -4.40 -0.31
N SER A 35 -8.75 -4.44 0.64
CA SER A 35 -9.13 -5.66 1.35
C SER A 35 -10.27 -6.40 0.63
N SER A 36 -10.43 -7.69 0.90
CA SER A 36 -11.45 -8.55 0.29
C SER A 36 -11.44 -8.52 -1.25
N PHE A 37 -10.28 -8.30 -1.85
CA PHE A 37 -10.19 -7.98 -3.27
C PHE A 37 -10.18 -9.25 -4.12
N LEU A 38 -11.34 -9.57 -4.70
CA LEU A 38 -11.53 -10.77 -5.50
C LEU A 38 -10.85 -10.65 -6.87
N GLN A 39 -10.45 -11.80 -7.43
CA GLN A 39 -9.62 -11.86 -8.63
C GLN A 39 -10.26 -11.19 -9.87
N GLU A 40 -11.59 -11.23 -9.96
CA GLU A 40 -12.37 -10.63 -11.07
C GLU A 40 -12.38 -9.09 -11.01
N GLU A 41 -12.48 -8.51 -9.81
CA GLU A 41 -12.46 -7.06 -9.59
C GLU A 41 -11.06 -6.48 -9.78
N LYS A 42 -10.04 -7.28 -9.43
CA LYS A 42 -8.63 -6.94 -9.53
C LYS A 42 -8.16 -6.62 -10.94
N PHE A 43 -8.55 -7.44 -11.92
CA PHE A 43 -8.18 -7.22 -13.32
C PHE A 43 -8.71 -5.88 -13.86
N MET A 44 -10.00 -5.61 -13.64
CA MET A 44 -10.65 -4.37 -14.06
C MET A 44 -9.98 -3.13 -13.46
N LEU A 45 -9.52 -3.24 -12.21
CA LEU A 45 -8.91 -2.13 -11.52
C LEU A 45 -7.48 -1.85 -11.99
N TYR A 46 -6.69 -2.89 -12.21
CA TYR A 46 -5.34 -2.76 -12.74
C TYR A 46 -5.33 -2.13 -14.13
N GLU A 47 -6.23 -2.56 -15.00
CA GLU A 47 -6.38 -1.96 -16.33
C GLU A 47 -6.74 -0.47 -16.25
N ARG A 48 -7.67 -0.11 -15.34
CA ARG A 48 -8.02 1.30 -15.10
C ARG A 48 -6.85 2.12 -14.57
N PHE A 49 -6.11 1.61 -13.59
CA PHE A 49 -4.96 2.32 -13.04
C PHE A 49 -3.85 2.48 -14.08
N LYS A 50 -3.55 1.43 -14.82
CA LYS A 50 -2.55 1.45 -15.88
C LYS A 50 -2.90 2.45 -16.98
N ALA A 51 -4.16 2.46 -17.43
CA ALA A 51 -4.64 3.37 -18.46
C ALA A 51 -4.61 4.85 -18.02
N LYS A 52 -4.90 5.11 -16.73
CA LYS A 52 -5.04 6.49 -16.23
C LYS A 52 -3.77 7.09 -15.63
N LEU A 53 -2.91 6.29 -15.01
CA LEU A 53 -1.73 6.77 -14.27
C LEU A 53 -0.41 6.63 -15.02
N GLY A 54 -0.34 5.75 -16.03
CA GLY A 54 0.82 5.56 -16.91
C GLY A 54 2.06 4.91 -16.26
N ASN A 55 2.41 5.30 -15.02
CA ASN A 55 3.63 4.91 -14.31
C ASN A 55 3.34 3.93 -13.16
N LEU A 56 2.48 2.94 -13.42
CA LEU A 56 2.16 1.89 -12.48
C LEU A 56 3.15 0.73 -12.62
N VAL A 57 3.80 0.35 -11.52
CA VAL A 57 4.72 -0.78 -11.45
C VAL A 57 4.06 -1.92 -10.67
N VAL A 58 3.84 -3.05 -11.33
CA VAL A 58 3.41 -4.27 -10.64
C VAL A 58 4.66 -4.93 -10.07
N ALA A 59 4.72 -5.08 -8.75
CA ALA A 59 5.85 -5.68 -8.08
C ALA A 59 5.87 -7.20 -8.32
N PRO A 60 7.01 -7.76 -8.75
CA PRO A 60 7.16 -9.20 -8.75
C PRO A 60 7.20 -9.71 -7.30
N LYS A 61 6.91 -11.00 -7.12
CA LYS A 61 7.16 -11.66 -5.84
C LYS A 61 8.67 -11.59 -5.53
N PRO A 62 9.10 -10.95 -4.43
CA PRO A 62 10.51 -10.86 -4.11
C PRO A 62 11.03 -12.18 -3.55
N ASP A 63 12.19 -12.63 -4.03
CA ASP A 63 12.82 -13.87 -3.57
C ASP A 63 13.53 -13.71 -2.20
N SER A 64 13.81 -12.47 -1.80
CA SER A 64 14.45 -12.14 -0.52
C SER A 64 14.10 -10.71 -0.05
N PRO A 65 14.27 -10.39 1.25
CA PRO A 65 14.13 -9.01 1.73
C PRO A 65 15.10 -8.03 1.05
N LYS A 66 16.29 -8.51 0.65
CA LYS A 66 17.25 -7.73 -0.13
C LYS A 66 16.69 -7.38 -1.52
N ALA A 67 16.11 -8.37 -2.20
CA ALA A 67 15.49 -8.16 -3.51
C ALA A 67 14.33 -7.16 -3.43
N LEU A 68 13.52 -7.23 -2.36
CA LEU A 68 12.49 -6.22 -2.08
C LEU A 68 13.08 -4.84 -1.86
N PHE A 69 14.14 -4.72 -1.05
CA PHE A 69 14.83 -3.45 -0.81
C PHE A 69 15.36 -2.83 -2.12
N GLU A 70 16.07 -3.60 -2.93
CA GLU A 70 16.63 -3.15 -4.21
C GLU A 70 15.54 -2.81 -5.24
N PHE A 71 14.43 -3.54 -5.22
CA PHE A 71 13.27 -3.22 -6.05
C PHE A 71 12.66 -1.87 -5.65
N LEU A 72 12.36 -1.66 -4.37
CA LEU A 72 11.82 -0.40 -3.86
C LEU A 72 12.79 0.77 -4.08
N GLN A 73 14.10 0.52 -4.02
CA GLN A 73 15.11 1.54 -4.28
C GLN A 73 15.11 1.99 -5.74
N ARG A 74 14.99 1.05 -6.69
CA ARG A 74 14.88 1.35 -8.13
C ARG A 74 13.59 2.10 -8.46
N HIS A 75 12.50 1.76 -7.79
CA HIS A 75 11.16 2.31 -8.02
C HIS A 75 10.73 3.33 -6.96
N ASN A 76 11.69 4.07 -6.38
CA ASN A 76 11.44 4.87 -5.17
C ASN A 76 10.51 6.09 -5.34
N LYS A 77 10.05 6.39 -6.57
CA LYS A 77 9.08 7.46 -6.89
C LYS A 77 7.84 6.94 -7.58
N ASP A 78 7.77 5.63 -7.83
CA ASP A 78 6.70 5.05 -8.64
C ASP A 78 5.49 4.70 -7.77
N LEU A 79 4.35 4.53 -8.43
CA LEU A 79 3.21 3.84 -7.81
C LEU A 79 3.43 2.34 -7.96
N ILE A 80 3.56 1.64 -6.84
CA ILE A 80 3.84 0.21 -6.83
C ILE A 80 2.62 -0.55 -6.33
N ILE A 81 2.26 -1.63 -7.02
CA ILE A 81 1.27 -2.59 -6.56
C ILE A 81 1.96 -3.88 -6.10
N PHE A 82 1.67 -4.30 -4.88
CA PHE A 82 2.02 -5.63 -4.37
C PHE A 82 0.79 -6.53 -4.26
N GLU A 83 1.04 -7.82 -4.37
CA GLU A 83 0.08 -8.88 -4.11
C GLU A 83 0.09 -9.31 -2.63
N ASP A 84 -0.99 -9.98 -2.20
CA ASP A 84 -1.24 -10.37 -0.80
C ASP A 84 -0.06 -11.12 -0.16
N GLU A 85 0.66 -11.93 -0.95
CA GLU A 85 1.76 -12.75 -0.48
C GLU A 85 2.86 -11.93 0.19
N ILE A 86 3.00 -10.64 -0.13
CA ILE A 86 3.98 -9.76 0.53
C ILE A 86 3.71 -9.61 2.03
N LEU A 87 2.42 -9.62 2.42
CA LEU A 87 1.98 -9.50 3.81
C LEU A 87 2.18 -10.80 4.58
N ASN A 88 2.24 -11.93 3.87
CA ASN A 88 2.49 -13.25 4.44
C ASN A 88 3.99 -13.53 4.64
N GLY A 89 4.86 -12.64 4.15
CA GLY A 89 6.30 -12.70 4.34
C GLY A 89 6.75 -12.74 5.80
N ARG A 90 8.01 -13.16 5.99
CA ARG A 90 8.69 -13.08 7.29
C ARG A 90 8.85 -11.62 7.72
N ILE A 91 9.13 -11.41 9.01
CA ILE A 91 9.19 -10.07 9.61
C ILE A 91 10.14 -9.14 8.86
N GLU A 92 11.23 -9.65 8.29
CA GLU A 92 12.22 -8.87 7.55
C GLU A 92 11.65 -8.25 6.27
N TYR A 93 10.70 -8.92 5.59
CA TYR A 93 9.99 -8.32 4.45
C TYR A 93 9.08 -7.19 4.91
N ILE A 94 8.39 -7.42 6.04
CA ILE A 94 7.47 -6.45 6.63
C ILE A 94 8.24 -5.22 7.13
N ASP A 95 9.44 -5.38 7.68
CA ASP A 95 10.29 -4.28 8.12
C ASP A 95 10.73 -3.40 6.94
N VAL A 96 11.17 -4.02 5.84
CA VAL A 96 11.52 -3.30 4.60
C VAL A 96 10.30 -2.56 4.06
N LEU A 97 9.15 -3.23 3.96
CA LEU A 97 7.91 -2.66 3.45
C LEU A 97 7.39 -1.53 4.35
N SER A 98 7.48 -1.68 5.67
CA SER A 98 7.13 -0.67 6.67
C SER A 98 8.03 0.56 6.53
N GLY A 99 9.30 0.40 6.17
CA GLY A 99 10.18 1.53 5.85
C GLY A 99 9.68 2.35 4.65
N ALA A 100 8.99 1.73 3.69
CA ALA A 100 8.48 2.40 2.50
C ALA A 100 7.11 3.06 2.72
N ILE A 101 6.29 2.44 3.58
CA ILE A 101 4.92 2.88 3.86
C ILE A 101 4.90 3.89 5.02
N CYS A 102 5.55 3.55 6.12
CA CYS A 102 5.28 4.17 7.40
C CYS A 102 6.04 5.48 7.61
N SER A 103 5.49 6.26 8.51
CA SER A 103 6.07 7.46 9.05
C SER A 103 6.72 7.19 10.40
N SER A 104 7.79 7.92 10.69
CA SER A 104 8.39 7.89 12.02
C SER A 104 7.38 8.47 13.01
N PRO A 105 7.02 7.72 14.07
CA PRO A 105 5.93 8.11 14.99
C PRO A 105 6.19 9.45 15.68
N ASP A 106 7.44 9.80 15.93
CA ASP A 106 7.80 11.02 16.67
C ASP A 106 7.87 12.28 15.79
N SER A 107 8.10 12.12 14.49
CA SER A 107 8.37 13.25 13.59
C SER A 107 7.39 13.38 12.43
N ASN A 108 6.50 12.41 12.24
CA ASN A 108 5.61 12.27 11.06
C ASN A 108 6.35 12.31 9.70
N LYS A 109 7.69 12.23 9.72
CA LYS A 109 8.53 12.18 8.51
C LYS A 109 8.54 10.78 7.91
N PRO A 110 8.85 10.62 6.62
CA PRO A 110 9.03 9.30 6.04
C PRO A 110 10.07 8.50 6.81
N ARG A 111 9.71 7.26 7.19
CA ARG A 111 10.69 6.31 7.70
C ARG A 111 11.64 5.98 6.55
N LYS A 112 12.87 5.60 6.90
CA LYS A 112 13.81 5.10 5.92
C LYS A 112 13.53 3.62 5.68
N VAL A 113 13.51 3.22 4.41
CA VAL A 113 13.66 1.82 4.02
C VAL A 113 15.09 1.43 4.38
N GLN A 114 15.26 0.36 5.15
CA GLN A 114 16.58 -0.07 5.63
C GLN A 114 16.78 -1.56 5.37
N TYR A 115 17.99 -1.92 4.95
CA TYR A 115 18.46 -3.30 4.88
C TYR A 115 19.94 -3.33 5.26
N PHE A 116 20.26 -3.95 6.40
CA PHE A 116 21.59 -3.85 7.03
C PHE A 116 22.04 -2.38 7.21
N LEU A 117 23.12 -1.99 6.53
CA LEU A 117 23.73 -0.65 6.59
C LEU A 117 23.14 0.31 5.54
N ASP A 118 22.48 -0.22 4.51
CA ASP A 118 21.94 0.56 3.42
C ASP A 118 20.55 1.11 3.75
N ASN A 119 20.29 2.36 3.34
CA ASN A 119 19.01 3.01 3.57
C ASN A 119 18.68 4.07 2.52
N PHE A 120 17.38 4.28 2.31
CA PHE A 120 16.88 5.38 1.48
C PHE A 120 15.47 5.81 1.93
N ILE A 121 14.98 6.94 1.41
CA ILE A 121 13.60 7.41 1.64
C ILE A 121 12.76 7.07 0.42
N PHE A 122 11.74 6.25 0.60
CA PHE A 122 10.74 5.98 -0.41
C PHE A 122 9.82 7.21 -0.58
N LYS A 123 9.61 7.62 -1.82
CA LYS A 123 8.82 8.79 -2.22
C LYS A 123 7.72 8.40 -3.23
N GLY A 124 7.47 7.10 -3.39
CA GLY A 124 6.36 6.59 -4.17
C GLY A 124 5.15 6.31 -3.28
N SER A 125 4.12 5.73 -3.88
CA SER A 125 2.96 5.20 -3.17
C SER A 125 2.90 3.69 -3.34
N ILE A 126 2.42 2.98 -2.33
CA ILE A 126 2.22 1.53 -2.39
C ILE A 126 0.74 1.22 -2.31
N ILE A 127 0.27 0.34 -3.18
CA ILE A 127 -1.03 -0.31 -3.09
C ILE A 127 -0.78 -1.79 -2.84
N ILE A 128 -1.50 -2.37 -1.90
CA ILE A 128 -1.47 -3.81 -1.63
C ILE A 128 -2.84 -4.38 -1.93
N SER A 129 -2.87 -5.33 -2.87
CA SER A 129 -4.06 -6.09 -3.22
C SER A 129 -4.15 -7.30 -2.29
N SER A 130 -5.13 -7.34 -1.40
CA SER A 130 -5.31 -8.42 -0.43
C SER A 130 -6.66 -9.10 -0.59
N ILE A 131 -6.65 -10.43 -0.63
CA ILE A 131 -7.89 -11.23 -0.55
C ILE A 131 -8.47 -11.25 0.87
N ARG A 132 -7.66 -10.87 1.87
CA ARG A 132 -8.03 -10.90 3.28
C ARG A 132 -8.99 -9.77 3.60
N THR A 133 -9.90 -10.01 4.51
CA THR A 133 -10.79 -8.97 5.01
C THR A 133 -10.03 -7.98 5.89
N LYS A 134 -10.61 -6.79 6.08
CA LYS A 134 -10.06 -5.78 7.00
C LYS A 134 -9.87 -6.35 8.41
N GLU A 135 -10.83 -7.14 8.90
CA GLU A 135 -10.79 -7.75 10.23
C GLU A 135 -9.65 -8.76 10.34
N GLU A 136 -9.40 -9.55 9.29
CA GLU A 136 -8.30 -10.50 9.24
C GLU A 136 -6.94 -9.80 9.23
N LEU A 137 -6.81 -8.70 8.51
CA LEU A 137 -5.58 -7.90 8.48
C LEU A 137 -5.29 -7.29 9.86
N LEU A 138 -6.31 -6.71 10.52
CA LEU A 138 -6.17 -6.06 11.83
C LEU A 138 -5.78 -7.01 12.97
N ARG A 139 -5.99 -8.32 12.81
CA ARG A 139 -5.56 -9.33 13.78
C ARG A 139 -4.06 -9.62 13.72
N GLU A 140 -3.39 -9.24 12.63
CA GLU A 140 -1.97 -9.55 12.45
C GLU A 140 -1.07 -8.52 13.13
N SER A 141 -0.51 -8.92 14.27
CA SER A 141 0.37 -8.06 15.06
C SER A 141 1.58 -7.56 14.27
N LYS A 142 2.14 -8.39 13.38
CA LYS A 142 3.28 -8.00 12.53
C LYS A 142 2.95 -6.87 11.55
N LEU A 143 1.69 -6.69 11.17
CA LEU A 143 1.27 -5.67 10.21
C LEU A 143 0.87 -4.35 10.87
N LYS A 144 0.90 -4.27 12.21
CA LYS A 144 0.37 -3.15 12.99
C LYS A 144 0.84 -1.77 12.51
N ASP A 145 2.14 -1.63 12.21
CA ASP A 145 2.70 -0.35 11.75
C ASP A 145 2.22 0.01 10.34
N ILE A 146 2.16 -0.97 9.43
CA ILE A 146 1.64 -0.77 8.07
C ILE A 146 0.17 -0.35 8.13
N LEU A 147 -0.63 -1.06 8.93
CA LEU A 147 -2.08 -0.82 9.03
C LEU A 147 -2.41 0.52 9.71
N ARG A 148 -1.49 1.06 10.52
CA ARG A 148 -1.61 2.40 11.11
C ARG A 148 -1.50 3.50 10.06
N ASP A 149 -0.57 3.35 9.11
CA ASP A 149 -0.20 4.38 8.15
C ASP A 149 -0.76 4.15 6.73
N CYS A 150 -1.41 3.01 6.49
CA CYS A 150 -2.16 2.72 5.26
C CYS A 150 -3.65 3.03 5.40
N ILE A 151 -4.27 3.44 4.29
CA ILE A 151 -5.72 3.45 4.17
C ILE A 151 -6.20 2.07 3.72
N ILE A 152 -7.06 1.44 4.50
CA ILE A 152 -7.69 0.16 4.13
C ILE A 152 -9.03 0.45 3.46
N ILE A 153 -9.16 0.01 2.21
CA ILE A 153 -10.35 0.13 1.36
C ILE A 153 -11.13 -1.18 1.38
#